data_AF-A0AAD5P8R0-F1
#
_entry.id   AF-A0AAD5P8R0-F1
#
_cell.length_a   1.000
_cell.length_b   1.000
_cell.length_c   1.000
_cell.angle_alpha   90.00
_cell.angle_beta   90.00
_cell.angle_gamma   90.00
#
_symmetry.space_group_name_H-M   'P 1'
#
loop_
_entity.id
_entity.type
_entity.pdbx_description
1 polymer ?
#
loop_
_entity_poly.entity_id
_entity_poly.type
_entity_poly.pdbx_seq_one_letter_code
_entity_poly.pdbx_strand_id
1 'polypeptide(L)'
;MTDNDKKATGKQPSNRLLSMKFMQRSIEKEQQEQLEKERKRIITESEWVLEYEDSEIQKPKIHVEYQPSFLAFNEQVSTGRQSFNEFNKETEAVEKETARRKKKAHQNNLDKASELEENETLNEMRKRIQGNKKKGKKRDRASDITEKEDNKRPKEQSPKPTEQGFRREKSFIKPE
;
A
#
# COMPACT_ATOMS: atom_id res chain seq x y z
N MET A 1 77.80 27.55 -19.51
CA MET A 1 78.08 26.29 -18.80
C MET A 1 76.77 25.79 -18.25
N THR A 2 76.36 24.58 -18.62
CA THR A 2 75.08 23.97 -18.23
C THR A 2 75.37 22.59 -17.65
N ASP A 3 75.62 22.54 -16.35
CA ASP A 3 75.80 21.27 -15.64
C ASP A 3 74.43 20.71 -15.23
N ASN A 4 74.17 19.48 -15.70
CA ASN A 4 72.85 18.86 -15.67
C ASN A 4 72.43 18.43 -14.25
N ASP A 5 71.15 18.67 -13.93
CA ASP A 5 70.46 18.12 -12.76
C ASP A 5 70.44 16.58 -12.79
N LYS A 6 71.42 15.95 -12.14
CA LYS A 6 71.44 14.51 -11.90
C LYS A 6 70.42 14.15 -10.81
N LYS A 7 69.13 14.09 -11.17
CA LYS A 7 68.09 13.48 -10.33
C LYS A 7 68.53 12.07 -9.92
N ALA A 8 68.52 11.81 -8.61
CA ALA A 8 68.88 10.50 -8.07
C ALA A 8 67.91 9.42 -8.58
N THR A 9 68.39 8.53 -9.45
CA THR A 9 67.59 7.43 -10.00
C THR A 9 67.42 6.33 -8.96
N GLY A 10 66.37 6.43 -8.15
CA GLY A 10 65.96 5.38 -7.22
C GLY A 10 65.75 4.05 -7.95
N LYS A 11 66.34 2.97 -7.41
CA LYS A 11 66.26 1.62 -7.98
C LYS A 11 64.80 1.18 -8.08
N GLN A 12 64.31 0.97 -9.29
CA GLN A 12 62.95 0.49 -9.50
C GLN A 12 62.79 -0.95 -8.98
N PRO A 13 61.63 -1.30 -8.39
CA PRO A 13 61.34 -2.68 -8.00
C PRO A 13 61.32 -3.61 -9.21
N SER A 14 61.67 -4.89 -9.03
CA SER A 14 61.67 -5.84 -10.14
C SER A 14 60.25 -6.12 -10.64
N ASN A 15 60.10 -6.39 -11.94
CA ASN A 15 58.79 -6.66 -12.56
C ASN A 15 58.03 -7.82 -11.89
N ARG A 16 58.76 -8.81 -11.35
CA ARG A 16 58.16 -9.94 -10.60
C ARG A 16 57.62 -9.53 -9.23
N LEU A 17 58.19 -8.51 -8.59
CA LEU A 17 57.65 -7.95 -7.35
C LEU A 17 56.42 -7.09 -7.65
N LEU A 18 56.49 -6.25 -8.70
CA LEU A 18 55.40 -5.36 -9.10
C LEU A 18 54.15 -6.12 -9.60
N SER A 19 54.32 -7.32 -10.17
CA SER A 19 53.21 -8.20 -10.56
C SER A 19 52.60 -9.01 -9.40
N MET A 20 53.11 -8.89 -8.17
CA MET A 20 52.48 -9.51 -7.01
C MET A 20 51.22 -8.74 -6.61
N LYS A 21 50.13 -9.47 -6.32
CA LYS A 21 48.81 -8.89 -6.03
C LYS A 21 48.80 -7.84 -4.90
N PHE A 22 49.75 -7.84 -3.96
CA PHE A 22 49.81 -6.82 -2.92
C PHE A 22 50.34 -5.47 -3.44
N MET A 23 51.28 -5.47 -4.39
CA MET A 23 51.72 -4.27 -5.09
C MET A 23 50.60 -3.73 -5.98
N GLN A 24 49.90 -4.62 -6.71
CA GLN A 24 48.75 -4.24 -7.52
C GLN A 24 47.64 -3.61 -6.67
N ARG A 25 47.23 -4.25 -5.56
CA ARG A 25 46.19 -3.71 -4.66
C ARG A 25 46.55 -2.37 -4.02
N SER A 26 47.83 -2.10 -3.74
CA SER A 26 48.23 -0.80 -3.20
C SER A 26 48.16 0.29 -4.26
N ILE A 27 48.61 0.01 -5.48
CA ILE A 27 48.49 0.91 -6.64
C ILE A 27 47.02 1.16 -7.02
N GLU A 28 46.20 0.11 -7.08
CA GLU A 28 44.76 0.18 -7.34
C GLU A 28 44.04 1.04 -6.27
N LYS A 29 44.37 0.85 -4.99
CA LYS A 29 43.79 1.64 -3.90
C LYS A 29 44.20 3.10 -3.98
N GLU A 30 45.47 3.38 -4.27
CA GLU A 30 45.96 4.76 -4.42
C GLU A 30 45.28 5.45 -5.61
N GLN A 31 45.17 4.77 -6.76
CA GLN A 31 44.45 5.28 -7.93
C GLN A 31 42.96 5.52 -7.63
N GLN A 32 42.30 4.61 -6.93
CA GLN A 32 40.90 4.81 -6.52
C GLN A 32 40.75 6.02 -5.59
N GLU A 33 41.65 6.19 -4.61
CA GLU A 33 41.63 7.34 -3.69
C GLU A 33 41.87 8.67 -4.42
N GLN A 34 42.73 8.69 -5.45
CA GLN A 34 42.93 9.85 -6.32
C GLN A 34 41.63 10.19 -7.10
N LEU A 35 41.01 9.19 -7.75
CA LEU A 35 39.73 9.37 -8.47
C LEU A 35 38.58 9.82 -7.56
N GLU A 36 38.52 9.32 -6.31
CA GLU A 36 37.53 9.77 -5.33
C GLU A 36 37.77 11.20 -4.85
N LYS A 37 39.04 11.62 -4.70
CA LYS A 37 39.39 13.02 -4.39
C LYS A 37 39.02 13.96 -5.54
N GLU A 38 39.29 13.57 -6.79
CA GLU A 38 38.90 14.35 -7.97
C GLU A 38 37.38 14.49 -8.09
N ARG A 39 36.62 13.40 -7.90
CA ARG A 39 35.15 13.43 -7.88
C ARG A 39 34.61 14.36 -6.79
N LYS A 40 35.11 14.24 -5.56
CA LYS A 40 34.72 15.13 -4.46
C LYS A 40 35.05 16.58 -4.78
N ARG A 41 36.25 16.84 -5.32
CA ARG A 41 36.68 18.18 -5.74
C ARG A 41 35.73 18.80 -6.77
N ILE A 42 35.43 18.08 -7.85
CA ILE A 42 34.48 18.54 -8.89
C ILE A 42 33.11 18.86 -8.27
N ILE A 43 32.62 18.00 -7.38
CA ILE A 43 31.35 18.23 -6.67
C ILE A 43 31.45 19.52 -5.85
N THR A 44 32.44 19.66 -4.97
CA THR A 44 32.61 20.86 -4.12
C THR A 44 32.87 22.16 -4.90
N GLU A 45 33.54 22.09 -6.05
CA GLU A 45 33.72 23.25 -6.94
C GLU A 45 32.41 23.65 -7.66
N SER A 46 31.46 22.71 -7.77
CA SER A 46 30.13 22.91 -8.35
C SER A 46 29.01 23.15 -7.32
N GLU A 47 29.28 23.01 -6.02
CA GLU A 47 28.32 23.20 -4.94
C GLU A 47 28.19 24.69 -4.60
N TRP A 48 27.03 25.27 -4.88
CA TRP A 48 26.74 26.67 -4.55
C TRP A 48 26.24 26.74 -3.10
N VAL A 49 27.09 27.26 -2.21
CA VAL A 49 26.70 27.55 -0.82
C VAL A 49 25.99 28.90 -0.76
N LEU A 50 24.72 28.88 -0.37
CA LEU A 50 23.95 30.09 -0.04
C LEU A 50 24.03 30.31 1.46
N GLU A 51 24.85 31.27 1.87
CA GLU A 51 24.89 31.77 3.25
C GLU A 51 23.72 32.74 3.45
N TYR A 52 22.92 32.50 4.49
CA TYR A 52 21.75 33.30 4.83
C TYR A 52 22.00 34.01 6.16
N GLU A 53 22.05 35.34 6.14
CA GLU A 53 22.45 36.16 7.31
C GLU A 53 21.48 36.06 8.50
N ASP A 54 20.19 35.80 8.28
CA ASP A 54 19.18 35.78 9.34
C ASP A 54 18.38 34.48 9.41
N SER A 55 18.22 33.99 10.63
CA SER A 55 17.68 32.66 10.98
C SER A 55 16.15 32.56 10.97
N GLU A 56 15.48 33.35 10.13
CA GLU A 56 14.02 33.33 9.93
C GLU A 56 13.59 33.01 8.49
N ILE A 57 14.37 32.19 7.79
CA ILE A 57 13.83 31.44 6.65
C ILE A 57 12.78 30.48 7.21
N GLN A 58 11.51 30.90 7.16
CA GLN A 58 10.39 30.00 7.36
C GLN A 58 10.62 28.80 6.44
N LYS A 59 10.77 27.62 7.05
CA LYS A 59 11.02 26.36 6.31
C LYS A 59 10.05 26.33 5.13
N PRO A 60 10.54 26.19 3.88
CA PRO A 60 9.64 26.14 2.73
C PRO A 60 8.57 25.11 3.05
N LYS A 61 7.30 25.48 2.88
CA LYS A 61 6.18 24.64 3.34
C LYS A 61 6.06 23.46 2.37
N ILE A 62 6.94 22.48 2.52
CA ILE A 62 7.12 21.37 1.59
C ILE A 62 5.86 20.50 1.65
N HIS A 63 4.99 20.68 0.66
CA HIS A 63 3.86 19.78 0.47
C HIS A 63 4.40 18.52 -0.22
N VAL A 64 4.89 17.58 0.60
CA VAL A 64 5.39 16.29 0.15
C VAL A 64 4.18 15.38 -0.09
N GLU A 65 3.78 15.23 -1.34
CA GLU A 65 2.80 14.22 -1.74
C GLU A 65 3.51 12.90 -2.07
N TYR A 66 3.28 11.88 -1.24
CA TYR A 66 3.81 10.53 -1.46
C TYR A 66 2.95 9.76 -2.47
N GLN A 67 3.15 10.04 -3.75
CA GLN A 67 2.63 9.17 -4.80
C GLN A 67 3.33 7.80 -4.72
N PRO A 68 2.61 6.66 -4.73
CA PRO A 68 3.24 5.36 -4.78
C PRO A 68 4.01 5.24 -6.11
N SER A 69 5.26 4.79 -6.06
CA SER A 69 6.08 4.47 -7.25
C SER A 69 5.59 3.20 -7.99
N PHE A 70 4.36 2.77 -7.71
CA PHE A 70 3.77 1.51 -8.12
C PHE A 70 2.36 1.77 -8.66
N LEU A 71 2.01 1.01 -9.69
CA LEU A 71 0.68 1.04 -10.29
C LEU A 71 -0.42 0.68 -9.26
N ALA A 72 -1.60 1.27 -9.39
CA ALA A 72 -2.72 1.00 -8.49
C ALA A 72 -3.22 -0.46 -8.61
N PHE A 73 -3.50 -1.09 -7.46
CA PHE A 73 -3.68 -2.55 -7.34
C PHE A 73 -4.86 -3.18 -8.12
N ASN A 74 -5.74 -2.38 -8.72
CA ASN A 74 -6.94 -2.85 -9.43
C ASN A 74 -6.76 -2.92 -10.96
N GLU A 75 -5.61 -2.46 -11.50
CA GLU A 75 -5.43 -2.29 -12.95
C GLU A 75 -4.79 -3.51 -13.63
N GLN A 76 -5.43 -4.03 -14.68
CA GLN A 76 -4.94 -5.15 -15.48
C GLN A 76 -4.00 -4.68 -16.60
N VAL A 77 -2.77 -4.29 -16.27
CA VAL A 77 -1.79 -3.80 -17.27
C VAL A 77 -1.14 -4.95 -18.05
N SER A 78 -1.03 -4.81 -19.39
CA SER A 78 -0.31 -5.71 -20.31
C SER A 78 1.22 -5.60 -20.13
N THR A 79 2.01 -6.39 -20.84
CA THR A 79 3.46 -6.11 -20.92
C THR A 79 3.67 -4.80 -21.66
N GLY A 80 4.43 -3.85 -21.10
CA GLY A 80 4.67 -2.55 -21.75
C GLY A 80 5.45 -2.62 -23.07
N ARG A 81 6.09 -3.75 -23.37
CA ARG A 81 6.68 -4.07 -24.67
C ARG A 81 5.73 -5.03 -25.41
N GLN A 82 5.25 -4.59 -26.56
CA GLN A 82 4.34 -5.30 -27.46
C GLN A 82 4.86 -5.16 -28.90
N SER A 83 4.40 -6.02 -29.81
CA SER A 83 4.75 -5.94 -31.23
C SER A 83 3.63 -6.53 -32.10
N PHE A 84 3.61 -6.16 -33.37
CA PHE A 84 2.49 -6.47 -34.27
C PHE A 84 2.99 -6.93 -35.65
N ASN A 85 2.09 -7.58 -36.39
CA ASN A 85 2.29 -8.04 -37.77
C ASN A 85 3.56 -8.88 -37.98
N GLU A 86 3.90 -9.68 -36.98
CA GLU A 86 5.08 -10.56 -36.93
C GLU A 86 6.43 -9.83 -37.02
N PHE A 87 6.45 -8.49 -36.90
CA PHE A 87 7.66 -7.65 -37.03
C PHE A 87 8.75 -8.05 -36.04
N ASN A 88 8.36 -8.45 -34.83
CA ASN A 88 9.23 -9.17 -33.91
C ASN A 88 8.44 -10.32 -33.26
N LYS A 89 8.66 -11.53 -33.77
CA LYS A 89 7.97 -12.74 -33.32
C LYS A 89 8.31 -13.11 -31.87
N GLU A 90 9.48 -12.73 -31.37
CA GLU A 90 9.91 -13.00 -30.00
C GLU A 90 9.10 -12.17 -29.00
N THR A 91 8.93 -10.87 -29.25
CA THR A 91 8.10 -10.01 -28.39
C THR A 91 6.62 -10.31 -28.51
N GLU A 92 6.13 -10.69 -29.70
CA GLU A 92 4.75 -11.17 -29.87
C GLU A 92 4.48 -12.48 -29.12
N ALA A 93 5.46 -13.40 -29.07
CA ALA A 93 5.33 -14.63 -28.31
C ALA A 93 5.23 -14.33 -26.79
N VAL A 94 6.11 -13.47 -26.27
CA VAL A 94 6.09 -13.03 -24.87
C VAL A 94 4.77 -12.34 -24.50
N GLU A 95 4.25 -11.48 -25.39
CA GLU A 95 2.96 -10.83 -25.19
C GLU A 95 1.80 -11.83 -25.17
N LYS A 96 1.71 -12.72 -26.17
CA LYS A 96 0.64 -13.73 -26.27
C LYS A 96 0.69 -14.71 -25.08
N GLU A 97 1.88 -15.09 -24.63
CA GLU A 97 2.06 -15.93 -23.45
C GLU A 97 1.58 -15.22 -22.18
N THR A 98 1.99 -13.97 -21.94
CA THR A 98 1.59 -13.22 -20.75
C THR A 98 0.09 -12.89 -20.75
N ALA A 99 -0.53 -12.63 -21.91
CA ALA A 99 -1.97 -12.48 -22.06
C ALA A 99 -2.73 -13.79 -21.76
N ARG A 100 -2.27 -14.93 -22.29
CA ARG A 100 -2.85 -16.27 -21.99
C ARG A 100 -2.75 -16.59 -20.49
N ARG A 101 -1.60 -16.30 -19.87
CA ARG A 101 -1.36 -16.49 -18.44
C ARG A 101 -2.30 -15.65 -17.58
N LYS A 102 -2.56 -14.39 -17.95
CA LYS A 102 -3.53 -13.50 -17.27
C LYS A 102 -4.96 -14.00 -17.38
N LYS A 103 -5.41 -14.43 -18.56
CA LYS A 103 -6.76 -14.99 -18.76
C LYS A 103 -6.99 -16.25 -17.89
N LYS A 104 -6.03 -17.17 -17.85
CA LYS A 104 -6.10 -18.35 -16.96
C LYS A 104 -6.11 -17.97 -15.48
N ALA A 105 -5.32 -16.98 -15.07
CA ALA A 105 -5.31 -16.50 -13.69
C ALA A 105 -6.65 -15.89 -13.26
N HIS A 106 -7.34 -15.16 -14.16
CA HIS A 106 -8.65 -14.59 -13.88
C HIS A 106 -9.74 -15.67 -13.75
N GLN A 107 -9.79 -16.65 -14.67
CA GLN A 107 -10.73 -17.78 -14.60
C GLN A 107 -10.57 -18.56 -13.28
N ASN A 108 -9.35 -18.99 -12.96
CA ASN A 108 -9.04 -19.68 -11.72
C ASN A 108 -9.44 -18.92 -10.44
N ASN A 109 -9.58 -17.59 -10.48
CA ASN A 109 -10.05 -16.80 -9.33
C ASN A 109 -11.58 -16.74 -9.25
N LEU A 110 -12.27 -16.75 -10.38
CA LEU A 110 -13.74 -16.83 -10.43
C LEU A 110 -14.23 -18.21 -10.00
N ASP A 111 -13.60 -19.28 -10.50
CA ASP A 111 -13.95 -20.66 -10.15
C ASP A 111 -13.88 -20.88 -8.62
N LYS A 112 -12.79 -20.40 -7.99
CA LYS A 112 -12.62 -20.44 -6.53
C LYS A 112 -13.63 -19.60 -5.76
N ALA A 113 -14.05 -18.44 -6.30
CA ALA A 113 -15.09 -17.64 -5.67
C ALA A 113 -16.43 -18.40 -5.66
N SER A 114 -16.76 -19.08 -6.77
CA SER A 114 -17.95 -19.94 -6.88
C SER A 114 -17.89 -21.16 -5.95
N GLU A 115 -16.73 -21.83 -5.84
CA GLU A 115 -16.56 -22.97 -4.92
C GLU A 115 -16.77 -22.56 -3.45
N LEU A 116 -16.36 -21.34 -3.07
CA LEU A 116 -16.57 -20.83 -1.72
C LEU A 116 -18.06 -20.55 -1.43
N GLU A 117 -18.79 -19.96 -2.38
CA GLU A 117 -20.23 -19.71 -2.27
C GLU A 117 -21.03 -21.02 -2.17
N GLU A 118 -20.71 -22.04 -2.98
CA GLU A 118 -21.34 -23.36 -2.89
C GLU A 118 -21.10 -24.03 -1.52
N ASN A 119 -19.87 -23.96 -1.00
CA ASN A 119 -19.55 -24.51 0.31
C ASN A 119 -20.22 -23.76 1.47
N GLU A 120 -20.44 -22.44 1.35
CA GLU A 120 -21.19 -21.67 2.35
C GLU A 120 -22.67 -22.08 2.37
N THR A 121 -23.32 -22.17 1.20
CA THR A 121 -24.73 -22.58 1.10
C THR A 121 -24.99 -24.02 1.58
N LEU A 122 -24.09 -24.97 1.27
CA LEU A 122 -24.17 -26.34 1.80
C LEU A 122 -24.05 -26.38 3.33
N ASN A 123 -23.20 -25.53 3.92
CA ASN A 123 -23.07 -25.44 5.37
C ASN A 123 -24.29 -24.79 6.05
N GLU A 124 -24.93 -23.80 5.42
CA GLU A 124 -26.22 -23.29 5.88
C GLU A 124 -27.29 -24.38 5.88
N MET A 125 -27.40 -25.13 4.77
CA MET A 125 -28.36 -26.24 4.67
C MET A 125 -28.14 -27.26 5.80
N ARG A 126 -26.89 -27.64 6.05
CA ARG A 126 -26.50 -28.56 7.14
C ARG A 126 -26.89 -28.03 8.52
N LYS A 127 -26.73 -26.73 8.79
CA LYS A 127 -27.17 -26.08 10.04
C LYS A 127 -28.69 -26.11 10.21
N ARG A 128 -29.46 -25.81 9.15
CA ARG A 128 -30.93 -25.87 9.16
C ARG A 128 -31.43 -27.30 9.47
N ILE A 129 -30.78 -28.32 8.90
CA ILE A 129 -31.09 -29.74 9.19
C ILE A 129 -30.79 -30.13 10.65
N GLN A 130 -29.77 -29.54 11.29
CA GLN A 130 -29.43 -29.82 12.68
C GLN A 130 -30.31 -29.07 13.70
N GLY A 131 -30.75 -27.84 13.39
CA GLY A 131 -31.53 -27.00 14.30
C GLY A 131 -32.88 -27.59 14.71
N ASN A 132 -33.56 -28.28 13.79
CA ASN A 132 -34.93 -28.78 14.00
C ASN A 132 -35.03 -30.03 14.92
N LYS A 133 -33.93 -30.55 15.46
CA LYS A 133 -33.92 -31.77 16.29
C LYS A 133 -34.17 -31.57 17.80
N LYS A 134 -34.38 -30.34 18.30
CA LYS A 134 -34.51 -30.09 19.75
C LYS A 134 -35.61 -29.09 20.15
N LYS A 135 -36.83 -29.60 20.41
CA LYS A 135 -37.59 -29.43 21.68
C LYS A 135 -39.06 -29.88 21.53
N GLY A 136 -39.37 -31.09 22.01
CA GLY A 136 -40.70 -31.43 22.51
C GLY A 136 -40.63 -31.61 24.02
N LYS A 137 -41.24 -30.69 24.81
CA LYS A 137 -41.41 -30.87 26.25
C LYS A 137 -42.69 -30.14 26.73
N LYS A 138 -43.30 -30.68 27.77
CA LYS A 138 -44.76 -30.58 28.08
C LYS A 138 -45.17 -29.24 28.72
N ARG A 139 -46.46 -28.90 28.62
CA ARG A 139 -47.12 -27.81 29.38
C ARG A 139 -47.73 -28.39 30.66
N ASP A 140 -47.42 -27.80 31.81
CA ASP A 140 -48.09 -28.09 33.10
C ASP A 140 -49.23 -27.08 33.37
N ARG A 141 -50.17 -27.42 34.26
CA ARG A 141 -51.52 -26.82 34.34
C ARG A 141 -52.07 -26.75 35.77
N ALA A 142 -52.30 -25.54 36.29
CA ALA A 142 -53.10 -25.15 37.47
C ALA A 142 -53.06 -23.60 37.59
N SER A 143 -54.01 -22.83 38.13
CA SER A 143 -55.42 -23.08 38.55
C SER A 143 -56.17 -21.73 38.67
N ASP A 144 -57.41 -21.70 38.16
CA ASP A 144 -58.71 -21.17 38.67
C ASP A 144 -58.74 -20.24 39.93
N ILE A 145 -59.64 -19.25 40.13
CA ILE A 145 -60.85 -18.76 39.38
C ILE A 145 -61.31 -17.34 39.84
N THR A 146 -61.98 -16.54 38.97
CA THR A 146 -63.07 -15.51 39.15
C THR A 146 -63.02 -14.49 37.98
N GLU A 147 -64.01 -14.35 37.08
CA GLU A 147 -65.36 -13.74 37.19
C GLU A 147 -65.35 -12.28 37.74
N LYS A 148 -65.99 -11.26 37.15
CA LYS A 148 -66.96 -11.18 36.03
C LYS A 148 -66.95 -9.79 35.35
N GLU A 149 -67.81 -9.62 34.33
CA GLU A 149 -67.98 -8.41 33.51
C GLU A 149 -68.43 -7.16 34.30
N ASP A 150 -68.15 -5.96 33.77
CA ASP A 150 -69.23 -4.97 33.57
C ASP A 150 -68.89 -3.91 32.50
N ASN A 151 -69.92 -3.38 31.82
CA ASN A 151 -69.79 -2.62 30.58
C ASN A 151 -70.68 -1.36 30.58
N LYS A 152 -70.10 -0.15 30.54
CA LYS A 152 -70.83 1.12 30.33
C LYS A 152 -69.94 2.25 29.82
N ARG A 153 -70.35 2.86 28.70
CA ARG A 153 -69.97 4.24 28.28
C ARG A 153 -71.12 5.20 28.71
N PRO A 154 -70.92 6.53 28.75
CA PRO A 154 -71.09 7.32 27.52
C PRO A 154 -70.02 8.44 27.33
N LYS A 155 -70.31 9.41 26.45
CA LYS A 155 -69.39 10.38 25.82
C LYS A 155 -69.60 11.80 26.41
N GLU A 156 -68.60 12.68 26.25
CA GLU A 156 -68.67 14.12 25.88
C GLU A 156 -67.22 14.68 25.92
N GLN A 157 -66.61 15.14 24.82
CA GLN A 157 -66.73 16.42 24.10
C GLN A 157 -66.08 17.66 24.80
N SER A 158 -65.33 18.40 23.99
CA SER A 158 -64.30 19.45 24.24
C SER A 158 -64.89 20.84 24.63
N PRO A 159 -64.13 21.95 24.92
CA PRO A 159 -62.73 22.28 24.49
C PRO A 159 -61.80 23.16 25.41
N LYS A 160 -60.50 23.27 25.00
CA LYS A 160 -59.50 24.39 25.01
C LYS A 160 -59.52 25.55 26.06
N PRO A 161 -58.43 26.35 26.22
CA PRO A 161 -56.96 26.14 26.09
C PRO A 161 -56.17 26.72 27.31
N THR A 162 -54.83 26.81 27.25
CA THR A 162 -53.96 27.99 27.59
C THR A 162 -52.46 27.56 27.60
N GLU A 163 -51.55 28.52 27.52
CA GLU A 163 -50.18 28.40 27.00
C GLU A 163 -49.08 28.13 28.05
N GLN A 164 -48.00 27.46 27.59
CA GLN A 164 -46.57 27.55 27.99
C GLN A 164 -45.90 26.24 27.49
N GLY A 165 -44.91 26.19 26.61
CA GLY A 165 -44.01 27.23 26.12
C GLY A 165 -42.58 26.94 26.57
N PHE A 166 -41.82 26.13 25.81
CA PHE A 166 -40.35 26.22 25.67
C PHE A 166 -39.85 25.19 24.63
N ARG A 167 -39.33 25.68 23.49
CA ARG A 167 -38.60 24.84 22.52
C ARG A 167 -37.16 24.67 22.98
N ARG A 168 -36.55 23.53 22.66
CA ARG A 168 -35.09 23.37 22.64
C ARG A 168 -34.68 22.76 21.30
N GLU A 169 -33.75 23.44 20.64
CA GLU A 169 -33.37 23.16 19.25
C GLU A 169 -32.32 22.05 19.17
N LYS A 170 -32.21 21.41 18.00
CA LYS A 170 -31.25 20.34 17.74
C LYS A 170 -29.98 20.95 17.14
N SER A 171 -28.85 20.89 17.85
CA SER A 171 -27.56 21.30 17.33
C SER A 171 -26.95 20.24 16.41
N PHE A 172 -26.79 20.56 15.12
CA PHE A 172 -25.98 19.77 14.18
C PHE A 172 -24.49 20.04 14.40
N ILE A 173 -23.67 18.99 14.43
CA ILE A 173 -22.21 19.08 14.43
C ILE A 173 -21.74 18.93 12.97
N LYS A 174 -20.82 19.79 12.52
CA LYS A 174 -20.16 19.67 11.21
C LYS A 174 -18.81 18.96 11.37
N PRO A 175 -18.40 18.13 10.40
CA PRO A 175 -17.07 17.50 10.39
C PRO A 175 -15.97 18.49 10.00
N GLU A 176 -14.76 18.19 10.46
CA GLU A 176 -13.49 18.67 9.90
C GLU A 176 -13.12 17.87 8.64
#